data_AF-A0A554IWZ1-F1
#
_entry.id   AF-A0A554IWZ1-F1
#
_cell.length_a   1.000
_cell.length_b   1.000
_cell.length_c   1.000
_cell.angle_alpha   90.00
_cell.angle_beta   90.00
_cell.angle_gamma   90.00
#
_symmetry.space_group_name_H-M   'P 1'
#
loop_
_entity.id
_entity.type
_entity.pdbx_description
1 polymer ?
#
loop_
_entity_poly.entity_id
_entity_poly.type
_entity_poly.pdbx_seq_one_letter_code
_entity_poly.pdbx_strand_id
1 'polypeptide(L)'
;MEASEKVFPEAEKPEEIAVEPGDIFGEGAEPAPEKESPIKPGEIFDPEDELRKTLKFSGKEKEERFAEYKEKYRYQREGLAEMEVALRDFIVENPDSPAEELISRANSFFIKYGFSVKERLKVFSIVSKYTERRGDVSAELREFMNGEAEPSINAEKLFDALFCAKPEGRVEVVQGPISILIRCFDELDYMRAIKVESLLTGLDQGKYLDMAVGSQAIKLNKTLRSRLDNAVTLENTELLEKRIRAKGLSPEESEAEAKKESKNNYLHEEQHAVFAMLKEEEIPRSTHLNEIVSADKEEERYVAARLYFKDYLPLLSAASKDEILARMSGEFSEKDFRSGMEELRRSFGKGGFYDFRATFGKYVADEVLGRVKPEERATVLRAQSEIFGEDYERKIKAAIDAVYELLGAGYGLGQARAMLQGVPLWKWAREVSHLVRKAA
;
A
#
# COMPACT_ATOMS: atom_id res chain seq x y z
N MET A 1 -50.31 -25.60 30.97
CA MET A 1 -49.15 -25.88 30.10
C MET A 1 -48.39 -24.58 29.99
N GLU A 2 -47.46 -24.37 30.93
CA GLU A 2 -46.64 -23.16 31.02
C GLU A 2 -45.47 -23.29 30.05
N ALA A 3 -45.29 -22.28 29.20
CA ALA A 3 -44.17 -22.18 28.28
C ALA A 3 -42.95 -21.68 29.06
N SER A 4 -41.89 -22.50 29.12
CA SER A 4 -40.63 -22.13 29.76
C SER A 4 -39.86 -21.13 28.88
N GLU A 5 -39.63 -19.93 29.40
CA GLU A 5 -38.63 -19.00 28.87
C GLU A 5 -37.23 -19.60 29.03
N LYS A 6 -36.58 -19.92 27.91
CA LYS A 6 -35.16 -20.25 27.89
C LYS A 6 -34.36 -18.96 27.98
N VAL A 7 -33.78 -18.71 29.15
CA VAL A 7 -32.74 -17.70 29.37
C VAL A 7 -31.47 -18.15 28.63
N PHE A 8 -31.03 -17.37 27.64
CA PHE A 8 -29.72 -17.52 27.03
C PHE A 8 -28.68 -16.84 27.92
N PRO A 9 -27.48 -17.43 28.12
CA PRO A 9 -26.41 -16.79 28.88
C PRO A 9 -25.90 -15.56 28.14
N GLU A 10 -25.74 -14.45 28.87
CA GLU A 10 -25.09 -13.24 28.38
C GLU A 10 -23.70 -13.57 27.86
N ALA A 11 -23.42 -13.18 26.61
CA ALA A 11 -22.09 -13.25 26.05
C ALA A 11 -21.18 -12.29 26.82
N GLU A 12 -20.12 -12.83 27.43
CA GLU A 12 -19.05 -12.04 28.03
C GLU A 12 -18.46 -11.10 26.97
N LYS A 13 -18.49 -9.80 27.29
CA LYS A 13 -17.87 -8.77 26.45
C LYS A 13 -16.37 -9.06 26.34
N PRO A 14 -15.77 -8.98 25.14
CA PRO A 14 -14.33 -9.13 25.00
C PRO A 14 -13.61 -8.04 25.82
N GLU A 15 -12.65 -8.45 26.64
CA GLU A 15 -11.76 -7.55 27.37
C GLU A 15 -11.01 -6.65 26.38
N GLU A 16 -11.26 -5.35 26.45
CA GLU A 16 -10.46 -4.33 25.80
C GLU A 16 -9.06 -4.33 26.43
N ILE A 17 -8.07 -4.81 25.69
CA ILE A 17 -6.66 -4.63 26.05
C ILE A 17 -6.33 -3.16 25.81
N ALA A 18 -6.40 -2.35 26.87
CA ALA A 18 -5.91 -0.98 26.86
C ALA A 18 -4.39 -0.99 26.72
N VAL A 19 -3.89 -0.66 25.53
CA VAL A 19 -2.48 -0.36 25.31
C VAL A 19 -2.28 1.11 25.70
N GLU A 20 -1.55 1.36 26.79
CA GLU A 20 -1.21 2.75 27.16
C GLU A 20 -0.34 3.39 26.07
N PRO A 21 -0.63 4.64 25.65
CA PRO A 21 0.16 5.36 24.66
C PRO A 21 1.47 5.85 25.30
N GLY A 22 2.50 5.00 25.28
CA GLY A 22 3.88 5.45 25.39
C GLY A 22 4.36 6.02 24.06
N ASP A 23 5.24 7.02 24.08
CA ASP A 23 5.92 7.60 22.90
C ASP A 23 6.55 6.47 22.06
N ILE A 24 5.88 6.08 20.97
CA ILE A 24 6.35 5.00 20.07
C ILE A 24 7.56 5.48 19.24
N PHE A 25 7.77 6.79 19.16
CA PHE A 25 8.88 7.42 18.44
C PHE A 25 10.05 7.78 19.36
N GLY A 26 10.47 6.83 20.20
CA GLY A 26 11.52 7.05 21.19
C GLY A 26 12.83 7.54 20.56
N GLU A 27 13.23 8.76 20.89
CA GLU A 27 14.59 9.25 20.69
C GLU A 27 15.53 8.60 21.71
N GLY A 28 16.54 7.87 21.22
CA GLY A 28 17.76 7.60 22.01
C GLY A 28 17.80 6.29 22.81
N ALA A 29 17.56 5.13 22.17
CA ALA A 29 18.05 3.88 22.74
C ALA A 29 19.58 3.85 22.68
N GLU A 30 20.25 3.60 23.82
CA GLU A 30 21.71 3.39 23.85
C GLU A 30 22.11 2.28 22.87
N PRO A 31 23.21 2.44 22.11
CA PRO A 31 23.63 1.44 21.13
C PRO A 31 23.94 0.13 21.85
N ALA A 32 23.18 -0.91 21.53
CA ALA A 32 23.45 -2.25 22.01
C ALA A 32 24.90 -2.66 21.64
N PRO A 33 25.58 -3.45 22.49
CA PRO A 33 26.93 -3.91 22.19
C PRO A 33 26.98 -4.55 20.80
N GLU A 34 28.01 -4.24 20.01
CA GLU A 34 28.22 -4.76 18.65
C GLU A 34 28.17 -6.28 18.68
N LYS A 35 27.01 -6.85 18.32
CA LYS A 35 26.87 -8.29 18.09
C LYS A 35 27.64 -8.64 16.83
N GLU A 36 28.41 -9.72 16.87
CA GLU A 36 29.00 -10.29 15.68
C GLU A 36 27.91 -10.57 14.63
N SER A 37 28.16 -10.20 13.38
CA SER A 37 27.22 -10.41 12.27
C SER A 37 26.92 -11.90 12.10
N PRO A 38 25.65 -12.33 12.02
CA PRO A 38 25.31 -13.73 11.83
C PRO A 38 25.64 -14.24 10.42
N ILE A 39 25.86 -13.34 9.47
CA ILE A 39 26.32 -13.63 8.12
C ILE A 39 27.73 -13.08 7.98
N LYS A 40 28.69 -13.92 7.61
CA LYS A 40 30.08 -13.49 7.42
C LYS A 40 30.21 -12.63 6.15
N PRO A 41 31.17 -11.68 6.08
CA PRO A 41 31.41 -10.93 4.86
C PRO A 41 31.62 -11.84 3.65
N GLY A 42 30.79 -11.68 2.61
CA GLY A 42 30.82 -12.50 1.40
C GLY A 42 30.11 -13.85 1.49
N GLU A 43 29.61 -14.26 2.66
CA GLU A 43 28.68 -15.39 2.78
C GLU A 43 27.37 -15.05 2.06
N ILE A 44 26.83 -15.99 1.29
CA ILE A 44 25.52 -15.85 0.66
C ILE A 44 24.52 -16.65 1.49
N PHE A 45 23.46 -15.98 1.93
CA PHE A 45 22.33 -16.60 2.62
C PHE A 45 21.13 -16.61 1.68
N ASP A 46 20.69 -17.79 1.27
CA ASP A 46 19.45 -17.98 0.52
C ASP A 46 18.38 -18.54 1.47
N PRO A 47 17.35 -17.74 1.84
CA PRO A 47 16.35 -18.16 2.82
C PRO A 47 15.57 -19.42 2.45
N GLU A 48 15.32 -19.66 1.16
CA GLU A 48 14.54 -20.82 0.70
C GLU A 48 15.40 -22.09 0.80
N ASP A 49 16.66 -21.99 0.38
CA ASP A 49 17.61 -23.09 0.43
C ASP A 49 18.02 -23.46 1.86
N GLU A 50 18.33 -22.46 2.70
CA GLU A 50 18.72 -22.68 4.09
C GLU A 50 17.57 -23.23 4.93
N LEU A 51 16.33 -22.80 4.70
CA LEU A 51 15.17 -23.39 5.36
C LEU A 51 15.01 -24.86 4.95
N ARG A 52 15.12 -25.16 3.65
CA ARG A 52 15.02 -26.52 3.12
C ARG A 52 16.12 -27.44 3.67
N LYS A 53 17.34 -26.94 3.90
CA LYS A 53 18.42 -27.67 4.58
C LYS A 53 18.08 -27.90 6.05
N THR A 54 17.64 -26.85 6.75
CA THR A 54 17.29 -26.88 8.17
C THR A 54 16.19 -27.90 8.48
N LEU A 55 15.18 -28.01 7.60
CA LEU A 55 14.07 -28.94 7.78
C LEU A 55 14.46 -30.43 7.70
N LYS A 56 15.65 -30.77 7.21
CA LYS A 56 16.16 -32.16 7.13
C LYS A 56 16.67 -32.70 8.47
N PHE A 57 16.99 -31.82 9.42
CA PHE A 57 17.47 -32.22 10.75
C PHE A 57 16.30 -32.61 11.66
N SER A 58 16.60 -33.27 12.78
CA SER A 58 15.61 -33.68 13.78
C SER A 58 16.09 -33.42 15.21
N GLY A 59 15.17 -33.32 16.16
CA GLY A 59 15.48 -33.07 17.57
C GLY A 59 16.21 -31.74 17.81
N LYS A 60 17.14 -31.76 18.77
CA LYS A 60 17.89 -30.56 19.22
C LYS A 60 18.69 -29.89 18.10
N GLU A 61 19.29 -30.66 17.20
CA GLU A 61 20.06 -30.09 16.08
C GLU A 61 19.15 -29.27 15.16
N LYS A 62 17.91 -29.71 14.93
CA LYS A 62 16.93 -28.94 14.15
C LYS A 62 16.60 -27.61 14.83
N GLU A 63 16.44 -27.61 16.16
CA GLU A 63 16.14 -26.41 16.93
C GLU A 63 17.29 -25.39 16.85
N GLU A 64 18.53 -25.85 17.04
CA GLU A 64 19.74 -25.03 16.92
C GLU A 64 19.88 -24.43 15.51
N ARG A 65 19.71 -25.24 14.46
CA ARG A 65 19.75 -24.78 13.06
C ARG A 65 18.63 -23.81 12.73
N PHE A 66 17.45 -24.02 13.29
CA PHE A 66 16.31 -23.12 13.08
C PHE A 66 16.49 -21.78 13.80
N ALA A 67 17.16 -21.76 14.95
CA ALA A 67 17.57 -20.53 15.61
C ALA A 67 18.60 -19.76 14.78
N GLU A 68 19.64 -20.44 14.27
CA GLU A 68 20.65 -19.85 13.37
C GLU A 68 19.99 -19.27 12.10
N TYR A 69 19.11 -20.05 11.46
CA TYR A 69 18.35 -19.63 10.29
C TYR A 69 17.55 -18.34 10.55
N LYS A 70 16.80 -18.29 11.66
CA LYS A 70 16.00 -17.11 12.02
C LYS A 70 16.86 -15.87 12.24
N GLU A 71 18.01 -16.02 12.87
CA GLU A 71 18.92 -14.90 13.12
C GLU A 71 19.51 -14.35 11.80
N LYS A 72 19.99 -15.22 10.91
CA LYS A 72 20.44 -14.82 9.57
C LYS A 72 19.32 -14.21 8.74
N TYR A 73 18.13 -14.80 8.78
CA TYR A 73 16.95 -14.29 8.08
C TYR A 73 16.59 -12.89 8.55
N ARG A 74 16.46 -12.68 9.86
CA ARG A 74 16.18 -11.35 10.42
C ARG A 74 17.25 -10.33 9.98
N TYR A 75 18.52 -10.67 10.11
CA TYR A 75 19.63 -9.79 9.71
C TYR A 75 19.59 -9.43 8.21
N GLN A 76 19.26 -10.40 7.33
CA GLN A 76 19.08 -10.11 5.91
C GLN A 76 17.85 -9.23 5.63
N ARG A 77 16.72 -9.43 6.35
CA ARG A 77 15.52 -8.59 6.22
C ARG A 77 15.77 -7.15 6.68
N GLU A 78 16.50 -6.96 7.79
CA GLU A 78 16.99 -5.66 8.25
C GLU A 78 17.86 -5.00 7.17
N GLY A 79 18.80 -5.75 6.59
CA GLY A 79 19.64 -5.26 5.51
C GLY A 79 18.88 -4.84 4.25
N LEU A 80 17.82 -5.56 3.88
CA LEU A 80 16.94 -5.17 2.78
C LEU A 80 16.19 -3.88 3.08
N ALA A 81 15.73 -3.73 4.32
CA ALA A 81 15.02 -2.54 4.75
C ALA A 81 15.93 -1.30 4.76
N GLU A 82 17.15 -1.44 5.28
CA GLU A 82 18.16 -0.37 5.24
C GLU A 82 18.53 0.01 3.81
N MET A 83 18.73 -0.97 2.94
CA MET A 83 19.04 -0.73 1.53
C MET A 83 17.91 0.03 0.84
N GLU A 84 16.65 -0.36 1.05
CA GLU A 84 15.51 0.32 0.44
C GLU A 84 15.42 1.79 0.89
N VAL A 85 15.57 2.05 2.19
CA VAL A 85 15.58 3.41 2.74
C VAL A 85 16.71 4.23 2.13
N ALA A 86 17.94 3.70 2.13
CA ALA A 86 19.10 4.40 1.58
C ALA A 86 18.96 4.70 0.08
N LEU A 87 18.44 3.75 -0.71
CA LEU A 87 18.21 3.96 -2.14
C LEU A 87 17.09 4.97 -2.40
N ARG A 88 15.99 4.91 -1.63
CA ARG A 88 14.88 5.86 -1.75
C ARG A 88 15.35 7.28 -1.46
N ASP A 89 16.03 7.48 -0.33
CA ASP A 89 16.47 8.81 0.08
C ASP A 89 17.45 9.39 -0.97
N PHE A 90 18.35 8.55 -1.49
CA PHE A 90 19.22 8.93 -2.60
C PHE A 90 18.46 9.27 -3.89
N ILE A 91 17.42 8.51 -4.24
CA ILE A 91 16.55 8.76 -5.41
C ILE A 91 15.78 10.08 -5.28
N VAL A 92 15.30 10.41 -4.09
CA VAL A 92 14.61 11.69 -3.85
C VAL A 92 15.54 12.87 -4.10
N GLU A 93 16.79 12.76 -3.66
CA GLU A 93 17.80 13.80 -3.85
C GLU A 93 18.38 13.81 -5.28
N ASN A 94 18.44 12.65 -5.94
CA ASN A 94 19.12 12.46 -7.22
C ASN A 94 18.25 11.63 -8.19
N PRO A 95 17.06 12.13 -8.58
CA PRO A 95 16.08 11.33 -9.34
C PRO A 95 16.52 10.97 -10.75
N ASP A 96 17.54 11.63 -11.30
CA ASP A 96 18.09 11.34 -12.64
C ASP A 96 19.34 10.43 -12.59
N SER A 97 19.62 9.81 -11.44
CA SER A 97 20.76 8.91 -11.28
C SER A 97 20.69 7.72 -12.23
N PRO A 98 21.79 7.36 -12.90
CA PRO A 98 21.82 6.19 -13.78
C PRO A 98 21.70 4.89 -12.99
N ALA A 99 21.23 3.83 -13.66
CA ALA A 99 21.01 2.52 -13.04
C ALA A 99 22.29 1.98 -12.37
N GLU A 100 23.45 2.17 -13.02
CA GLU A 100 24.75 1.71 -12.54
C GLU A 100 25.11 2.32 -11.18
N GLU A 101 24.75 3.58 -10.94
CA GLU A 101 25.01 4.25 -9.66
C GLU A 101 24.12 3.69 -8.55
N LEU A 102 22.82 3.50 -8.83
CA LEU A 102 21.88 2.88 -7.90
C LEU A 102 22.31 1.44 -7.54
N ILE A 103 22.77 0.67 -8.53
CA ILE A 103 23.30 -0.68 -8.32
C ILE A 103 24.60 -0.66 -7.51
N SER A 104 25.50 0.28 -7.80
CA SER A 104 26.74 0.44 -7.04
C SER A 104 26.48 0.66 -5.55
N ARG A 105 25.47 1.48 -5.22
CA ARG A 105 25.04 1.71 -3.83
C ARG A 105 24.48 0.43 -3.19
N ALA A 106 23.62 -0.29 -3.90
CA ALA A 106 23.04 -1.55 -3.43
C ALA A 106 24.09 -2.65 -3.17
N ASN A 107 25.20 -2.67 -3.93
CA ASN A 107 26.23 -3.71 -3.80
C ASN A 107 26.87 -3.80 -2.41
N SER A 108 27.01 -2.66 -1.71
CA SER A 108 27.53 -2.65 -0.34
C SER A 108 26.64 -3.47 0.61
N PHE A 109 25.32 -3.37 0.45
CA PHE A 109 24.33 -4.13 1.21
C PHE A 109 24.35 -5.62 0.83
N PHE A 110 24.50 -5.94 -0.46
CA PHE A 110 24.55 -7.33 -0.91
C PHE A 110 25.68 -8.12 -0.26
N ILE A 111 26.84 -7.49 -0.09
CA ILE A 111 28.02 -8.08 0.54
C ILE A 111 27.84 -8.15 2.06
N LYS A 112 27.34 -7.07 2.68
CA LYS A 112 27.17 -6.96 4.14
C LYS A 112 26.11 -7.94 4.68
N TYR A 113 25.00 -8.11 3.97
CA TYR A 113 23.84 -8.87 4.42
C TYR A 113 23.65 -10.20 3.68
N GLY A 114 24.63 -10.58 2.86
CA GLY A 114 24.68 -11.88 2.18
C GLY A 114 23.49 -12.16 1.26
N PHE A 115 23.07 -11.19 0.45
CA PHE A 115 21.90 -11.37 -0.42
C PHE A 115 22.15 -12.47 -1.45
N SER A 116 21.13 -13.30 -1.67
CA SER A 116 21.10 -14.34 -2.70
C SER A 116 21.15 -13.76 -4.11
N VAL A 117 21.53 -14.58 -5.10
CA VAL A 117 21.52 -14.16 -6.52
C VAL A 117 20.10 -13.75 -6.95
N LYS A 118 19.08 -14.48 -6.51
CA LYS A 118 17.66 -14.20 -6.81
C LYS A 118 17.24 -12.81 -6.30
N GLU A 119 17.64 -12.46 -5.08
CA GLU A 119 17.35 -11.15 -4.51
C GLU A 119 18.08 -10.02 -5.23
N ARG A 120 19.36 -10.21 -5.56
CA ARG A 120 20.13 -9.22 -6.33
C ARG A 120 19.50 -8.95 -7.70
N LEU A 121 19.12 -10.00 -8.42
CA LEU A 121 18.43 -9.88 -9.71
C LEU A 121 17.09 -9.14 -9.57
N LYS A 122 16.36 -9.36 -8.47
CA LYS A 122 15.13 -8.61 -8.18
C LYS A 122 15.41 -7.12 -8.00
N VAL A 123 16.46 -6.76 -7.24
CA VAL A 123 16.88 -5.36 -7.07
C VAL A 123 17.28 -4.75 -8.41
N PHE A 124 18.01 -5.49 -9.25
CA PHE A 124 18.38 -5.04 -10.60
C PHE A 124 17.14 -4.75 -11.45
N SER A 125 16.16 -5.66 -11.47
CA SER A 125 14.91 -5.46 -12.18
C SER A 125 14.13 -4.23 -11.69
N ILE A 126 14.08 -4.01 -10.36
CA ILE A 126 13.42 -2.84 -9.77
C ILE A 126 14.11 -1.54 -10.21
N VAL A 127 15.44 -1.49 -10.14
CA VAL A 127 16.22 -0.31 -10.54
C VAL A 127 16.06 -0.04 -12.04
N SER A 128 16.08 -1.06 -12.89
CA SER A 128 15.82 -0.89 -14.32
C SER A 128 14.43 -0.30 -14.58
N LYS A 129 13.38 -0.86 -13.96
CA LYS A 129 12.00 -0.34 -14.08
C LYS A 129 11.90 1.12 -13.62
N TYR A 130 12.55 1.46 -12.51
CA TYR A 130 12.63 2.84 -12.02
C TYR A 130 13.27 3.77 -13.05
N THR A 131 14.44 3.41 -13.60
CA THR A 131 15.16 4.27 -14.56
C THR A 131 14.42 4.43 -15.88
N GLU A 132 13.77 3.37 -16.37
CA GLU A 132 12.90 3.42 -17.54
C GLU A 132 11.74 4.39 -17.31
N ARG A 133 11.04 4.23 -16.18
CA ARG A 133 9.92 5.08 -15.81
C ARG A 133 10.31 6.56 -15.62
N ARG A 134 11.43 6.82 -14.93
CA ARG A 134 11.99 8.17 -14.80
C ARG A 134 12.30 8.78 -16.16
N GLY A 135 12.88 7.97 -17.06
CA GLY A 135 13.17 8.36 -18.44
C GLY A 135 11.91 8.77 -19.20
N ASP A 136 10.84 7.99 -19.10
CA ASP A 136 9.54 8.30 -19.70
C ASP A 136 8.96 9.62 -19.17
N VAL A 137 8.88 9.77 -17.84
CA VAL A 137 8.37 11.01 -17.21
C VAL A 137 9.19 12.23 -17.66
N SER A 138 10.51 12.11 -17.65
CA SER A 138 11.40 13.21 -18.04
C SER A 138 11.32 13.54 -19.52
N ALA A 139 11.20 12.54 -20.39
CA ALA A 139 11.05 12.73 -21.83
C ALA A 139 9.73 13.45 -22.16
N GLU A 140 8.64 13.05 -21.52
CA GLU A 140 7.33 13.68 -21.70
C GLU A 140 7.34 15.14 -21.21
N LEU A 141 7.90 15.41 -20.02
CA LEU A 141 7.94 16.77 -19.48
C LEU A 141 8.78 17.75 -20.30
N ARG A 142 9.82 17.29 -21.01
CA ARG A 142 10.65 18.15 -21.88
C ARG A 142 9.83 18.84 -22.98
N GLU A 143 8.77 18.22 -23.48
CA GLU A 143 7.89 18.83 -24.50
C GLU A 143 7.12 20.05 -23.98
N PHE A 144 7.00 20.17 -22.66
CA PHE A 144 6.20 21.19 -21.99
C PHE A 144 7.05 22.22 -21.26
N MET A 145 8.37 22.28 -21.48
CA MET A 145 9.21 23.30 -20.86
C MET A 145 9.00 24.69 -21.49
N ASN A 146 9.06 25.75 -20.69
CA ASN A 146 8.93 27.14 -21.17
C ASN A 146 10.13 27.64 -22.01
N GLY A 147 11.20 26.84 -22.10
CA GLY A 147 12.40 27.10 -22.89
C GLY A 147 13.68 26.90 -22.08
N GLU A 148 14.85 27.03 -22.71
CA GLU A 148 16.15 26.89 -22.01
C GLU A 148 16.43 28.03 -21.01
N ALA A 149 15.83 29.20 -21.21
CA ALA A 149 16.05 30.39 -20.38
C ALA A 149 15.31 30.35 -19.03
N GLU A 150 14.21 29.62 -18.96
CA GLU A 150 13.41 29.42 -17.75
C GLU A 150 12.99 27.95 -17.71
N PRO A 151 13.78 27.07 -17.07
CA PRO A 151 13.51 25.64 -17.03
C PRO A 151 12.37 25.34 -16.06
N SER A 152 11.19 25.87 -16.35
CA SER A 152 9.94 25.58 -15.66
C SER A 152 8.97 24.87 -16.60
N ILE A 153 8.17 23.97 -16.03
CA ILE A 153 7.14 23.25 -16.75
C ILE A 153 5.98 24.22 -17.05
N ASN A 154 5.54 24.28 -18.30
CA ASN A 154 4.32 24.95 -18.71
C ASN A 154 3.10 24.13 -18.27
N ALA A 155 2.67 24.37 -17.04
CA ALA A 155 1.60 23.63 -16.39
C ALA A 155 0.29 23.65 -17.21
N GLU A 156 -0.08 24.79 -17.80
CA GLU A 156 -1.29 24.94 -18.61
C GLU A 156 -1.26 24.07 -19.87
N LYS A 157 -0.12 24.06 -20.60
CA LYS A 157 0.03 23.21 -21.80
C LYS A 157 0.04 21.73 -21.46
N LEU A 158 0.71 21.34 -20.37
CA LEU A 158 0.71 19.95 -19.92
C LEU A 158 -0.71 19.51 -19.52
N PHE A 159 -1.44 20.35 -18.77
CA PHE A 159 -2.82 20.09 -18.39
C PHE A 159 -3.73 19.91 -19.61
N ASP A 160 -3.65 20.82 -20.59
CA ASP A 160 -4.41 20.73 -21.85
C ASP A 160 -4.07 19.45 -22.63
N ALA A 161 -2.79 19.07 -22.68
CA ALA A 161 -2.36 17.84 -23.35
C ALA A 161 -2.82 16.56 -22.64
N LEU A 162 -2.97 16.58 -21.32
CA LEU A 162 -3.41 15.43 -20.53
C LEU A 162 -4.94 15.29 -20.51
N PHE A 163 -5.68 16.39 -20.59
CA PHE A 163 -7.13 16.42 -20.34
C PHE A 163 -7.97 17.04 -21.47
N CYS A 164 -7.37 17.38 -22.61
CA CYS A 164 -8.04 18.00 -23.77
C CYS A 164 -8.81 19.29 -23.44
N ALA A 165 -8.38 20.03 -22.44
CA ALA A 165 -8.97 21.30 -22.06
C ALA A 165 -7.95 22.16 -21.31
N LYS A 166 -7.92 23.45 -21.62
CA LYS A 166 -7.18 24.42 -20.82
C LYS A 166 -7.76 24.50 -19.41
N PRO A 167 -6.93 24.68 -18.38
CA PRO A 167 -7.41 24.92 -17.03
C PRO A 167 -8.13 26.28 -16.98
N GLU A 168 -9.23 26.35 -16.24
CA GLU A 168 -9.94 27.60 -15.94
C GLU A 168 -9.29 28.36 -14.79
N GLY A 169 -8.75 27.61 -13.83
CA GLY A 169 -8.01 28.12 -12.69
C GLY A 169 -6.49 28.00 -12.86
N ARG A 170 -5.79 28.30 -11.77
CA ARG A 170 -4.35 28.09 -11.69
C ARG A 170 -4.07 26.60 -11.55
N VAL A 171 -3.01 26.15 -12.24
CA VAL A 171 -2.45 24.80 -12.08
C VAL A 171 -0.96 24.89 -11.82
N GLU A 172 -0.46 24.02 -10.95
CA GLU A 172 0.98 23.82 -10.74
C GLU A 172 1.37 22.38 -11.04
N VAL A 173 2.61 22.18 -11.47
CA VAL A 173 3.18 20.86 -11.73
C VAL A 173 4.38 20.66 -10.82
N VAL A 174 4.37 19.58 -10.05
CA VAL A 174 5.52 19.11 -9.26
C VAL A 174 5.99 17.79 -9.85
N GLN A 175 7.24 17.75 -10.31
CA GLN A 175 7.85 16.54 -10.82
C GLN A 175 8.42 15.71 -9.67
N GLY A 176 7.97 14.48 -9.54
CA GLY A 176 8.51 13.47 -8.63
C GLY A 176 9.60 12.61 -9.26
N PRO A 177 10.15 11.63 -8.51
CA PRO A 177 11.08 10.65 -9.05
C PRO A 177 10.48 9.82 -10.20
N ILE A 178 9.27 9.27 -10.03
CA ILE A 178 8.62 8.45 -11.08
C ILE A 178 7.19 8.90 -11.43
N SER A 179 6.73 9.99 -10.83
CA SER A 179 5.39 10.54 -11.04
C SER A 179 5.41 12.06 -11.22
N ILE A 180 4.26 12.61 -11.55
CA ILE A 180 3.98 14.03 -11.70
C ILE A 180 2.74 14.32 -10.86
N LEU A 181 2.82 15.33 -9.99
CA LEU A 181 1.68 15.89 -9.29
C LEU A 181 1.19 17.15 -10.01
N ILE A 182 -0.10 17.18 -10.31
CA ILE A 182 -0.80 18.36 -10.84
C ILE A 182 -1.70 18.90 -9.74
N ARG A 183 -1.41 20.10 -9.26
CA ARG A 183 -2.22 20.81 -8.29
C ARG A 183 -3.26 21.65 -9.01
N CYS A 184 -4.53 21.37 -8.75
CA CYS A 184 -5.65 22.14 -9.28
C CYS A 184 -6.15 23.10 -8.19
N PHE A 185 -6.05 24.41 -8.44
CA PHE A 185 -6.59 25.44 -7.55
C PHE A 185 -8.04 25.79 -7.88
N ASP A 186 -8.61 25.16 -8.90
CA ASP A 186 -10.02 25.21 -9.23
C ASP A 186 -10.63 23.79 -9.18
N GLU A 187 -11.78 23.68 -8.52
CA GLU A 187 -12.46 22.41 -8.29
C GLU A 187 -13.03 21.82 -9.60
N LEU A 188 -13.44 22.67 -10.56
CA LEU A 188 -13.94 22.21 -11.85
C LEU A 188 -12.83 21.64 -12.74
N ASP A 189 -11.62 22.21 -12.69
CA ASP A 189 -10.46 21.66 -13.38
C ASP A 189 -10.09 20.27 -12.85
N TYR A 190 -10.08 20.10 -11.52
CA TYR A 190 -9.90 18.79 -10.89
C TYR A 190 -10.96 17.79 -11.36
N MET A 191 -12.24 18.15 -11.27
CA MET A 191 -13.36 17.27 -11.65
C MET A 191 -13.36 16.94 -13.16
N ARG A 192 -12.92 17.87 -14.00
CA ARG A 192 -12.76 17.65 -15.44
C ARG A 192 -11.69 16.60 -15.73
N ALA A 193 -10.53 16.70 -15.09
CA ALA A 193 -9.45 15.75 -15.26
C ALA A 193 -9.86 14.32 -14.82
N ILE A 194 -10.58 14.21 -13.70
CA ILE A 194 -11.19 12.94 -13.23
C ILE A 194 -12.18 12.37 -14.25
N LYS A 195 -13.02 13.22 -14.84
CA LYS A 195 -13.95 12.79 -15.89
C LYS A 195 -13.21 12.23 -17.10
N VAL A 196 -12.10 12.84 -17.52
CA VAL A 196 -11.27 12.32 -18.61
C VAL A 196 -10.71 10.95 -18.27
N GLU A 197 -10.15 10.76 -17.07
CA GLU A 197 -9.69 9.43 -16.65
C GLU A 197 -10.82 8.41 -16.71
N SER A 198 -11.99 8.71 -16.14
CA SER A 198 -13.12 7.78 -16.12
C SER A 198 -13.53 7.30 -17.53
N LEU A 199 -13.41 8.17 -18.54
CA LEU A 199 -13.66 7.83 -19.93
C LEU A 199 -12.58 6.90 -20.49
N LEU A 200 -11.31 7.15 -20.16
CA LEU A 200 -10.18 6.34 -20.63
C LEU A 200 -10.15 4.95 -19.99
N THR A 201 -10.56 4.83 -18.74
CA THR A 201 -10.61 3.56 -18.01
C THR A 201 -11.92 2.81 -18.18
N GLY A 202 -12.96 3.46 -18.74
CA GLY A 202 -14.31 2.90 -18.83
C GLY A 202 -14.99 2.73 -17.47
N LEU A 203 -14.59 3.53 -16.47
CA LEU A 203 -15.21 3.51 -15.14
C LEU A 203 -16.57 4.22 -15.16
N ASP A 204 -17.46 3.81 -14.27
CA ASP A 204 -18.74 4.47 -14.05
C ASP A 204 -18.49 5.91 -13.58
N GLN A 205 -18.82 6.89 -14.43
CA GLN A 205 -18.52 8.30 -14.17
C GLN A 205 -19.16 8.79 -12.87
N GLY A 206 -20.39 8.40 -12.57
CA GLY A 206 -21.10 8.87 -11.37
C GLY A 206 -20.38 8.41 -10.11
N LYS A 207 -20.09 7.11 -10.01
CA LYS A 207 -19.38 6.55 -8.85
C LYS A 207 -17.96 7.08 -8.71
N TYR A 208 -17.26 7.24 -9.84
CA TYR A 208 -15.88 7.70 -9.82
C TYR A 208 -15.78 9.16 -9.40
N LEU A 209 -16.70 10.01 -9.86
CA LEU A 209 -16.79 11.40 -9.43
C LEU A 209 -17.14 11.50 -7.95
N ASP A 210 -18.09 10.70 -7.44
CA ASP A 210 -18.45 10.70 -6.02
C ASP A 210 -17.25 10.34 -5.12
N MET A 211 -16.43 9.38 -5.55
CA MET A 211 -15.17 9.03 -4.86
C MET A 211 -14.16 10.18 -4.93
N ALA A 212 -13.99 10.80 -6.10
CA ALA A 212 -13.00 11.85 -6.30
C ALA A 212 -13.34 13.15 -5.55
N VAL A 213 -14.62 13.51 -5.42
CA VAL A 213 -15.08 14.70 -4.65
C VAL A 213 -14.67 14.59 -3.18
N GLY A 214 -14.70 13.39 -2.62
CA GLY A 214 -14.27 13.14 -1.24
C GLY A 214 -12.74 13.04 -1.08
N SER A 215 -11.98 12.94 -2.17
CA SER A 215 -10.53 12.80 -2.12
C SER A 215 -9.80 14.11 -2.34
N GLN A 216 -8.74 14.32 -1.57
CA GLN A 216 -7.85 15.46 -1.73
C GLN A 216 -6.82 15.24 -2.83
N ALA A 217 -6.40 13.99 -3.03
CA ALA A 217 -5.49 13.62 -4.12
C ALA A 217 -5.87 12.25 -4.69
N ILE A 218 -5.52 12.01 -5.94
CA ILE A 218 -5.78 10.73 -6.61
C ILE A 218 -4.79 10.49 -7.73
N LYS A 219 -4.12 9.34 -7.70
CA LYS A 219 -3.34 8.82 -8.81
C LYS A 219 -4.24 8.35 -9.95
N LEU A 220 -3.95 8.84 -11.16
CA LEU A 220 -4.62 8.45 -12.39
C LEU A 220 -4.01 7.18 -12.97
N ASN A 221 -4.85 6.22 -13.32
CA ASN A 221 -4.42 4.97 -13.95
C ASN A 221 -4.12 5.16 -15.44
N LYS A 222 -4.87 6.05 -16.10
CA LYS A 222 -4.79 6.33 -17.53
C LYS A 222 -4.76 7.82 -17.80
N THR A 223 -3.99 8.21 -18.80
CA THR A 223 -3.99 9.58 -19.31
C THR A 223 -4.00 9.57 -20.85
N LEU A 224 -4.19 10.73 -21.47
CA LEU A 224 -4.07 10.85 -22.93
C LEU A 224 -2.63 10.66 -23.44
N ARG A 225 -1.65 10.71 -22.54
CA ARG A 225 -0.23 10.47 -22.79
C ARG A 225 0.14 9.12 -22.18
N SER A 226 0.04 8.03 -22.94
CA SER A 226 0.17 6.67 -22.38
C SER A 226 1.49 6.39 -21.64
N ARG A 227 2.58 7.11 -21.94
CA ARG A 227 3.84 7.04 -21.16
C ARG A 227 3.69 7.51 -19.71
N LEU A 228 2.68 8.32 -19.43
CA LEU A 228 2.34 8.84 -18.12
C LEU A 228 1.19 8.06 -17.44
N ASP A 229 0.73 6.94 -18.01
CA ASP A 229 -0.23 6.04 -17.36
C ASP A 229 0.33 5.59 -15.99
N ASN A 230 -0.46 5.69 -14.92
CA ASN A 230 -0.04 5.45 -13.53
C ASN A 230 1.06 6.40 -12.99
N ALA A 231 1.34 7.51 -13.68
CA ALA A 231 2.39 8.48 -13.30
C ALA A 231 1.83 9.85 -12.96
N VAL A 232 0.54 10.11 -13.18
CA VAL A 232 -0.05 11.42 -12.89
C VAL A 232 -0.88 11.31 -11.63
N THR A 233 -0.70 12.25 -10.73
CA THR A 233 -1.53 12.47 -9.54
C THR A 233 -2.19 13.82 -9.66
N LEU A 234 -3.49 13.89 -9.38
CA LEU A 234 -4.22 15.15 -9.23
C LEU A 234 -4.36 15.48 -7.75
N GLU A 235 -4.17 16.75 -7.38
CA GLU A 235 -4.49 17.27 -6.04
C GLU A 235 -5.54 18.39 -6.14
N ASN A 236 -6.66 18.22 -5.44
CA ASN A 236 -7.68 19.24 -5.25
C ASN A 236 -7.21 20.24 -4.20
N THR A 237 -6.43 21.22 -4.65
CA THR A 237 -5.79 22.20 -3.76
C THR A 237 -6.81 23.15 -3.16
N GLU A 238 -7.89 23.48 -3.87
CA GLU A 238 -8.98 24.28 -3.34
C GLU A 238 -9.68 23.60 -2.15
N LEU A 239 -9.92 22.28 -2.22
CA LEU A 239 -10.47 21.52 -1.10
C LEU A 239 -9.50 21.50 0.09
N LEU A 240 -8.20 21.29 -0.16
CA LEU A 240 -7.16 21.35 0.87
C LEU A 240 -7.16 22.71 1.58
N GLU A 241 -7.10 23.80 0.84
CA GLU A 241 -7.09 25.14 1.42
C GLU A 241 -8.37 25.43 2.20
N LYS A 242 -9.55 25.03 1.71
CA LYS A 242 -10.82 25.14 2.45
C LYS A 242 -10.74 24.42 3.81
N ARG A 243 -10.20 23.20 3.85
CA ARG A 243 -10.04 22.42 5.09
C ARG A 243 -9.09 23.09 6.08
N ILE A 244 -7.98 23.63 5.60
CA ILE A 244 -7.00 24.32 6.44
C ILE A 244 -7.57 25.63 6.98
N ARG A 245 -8.24 26.43 6.15
CA ARG A 245 -8.94 27.65 6.58
C ARG A 245 -9.96 27.35 7.69
N ALA A 246 -10.65 26.21 7.61
CA ALA A 246 -11.59 25.77 8.65
C ALA A 246 -10.93 25.43 10.01
N LYS A 247 -9.62 25.20 10.05
CA LYS A 247 -8.86 25.02 11.30
C LYS A 247 -8.64 26.32 12.07
N GLY A 248 -8.91 27.48 11.47
CA GLY A 248 -8.77 28.80 12.13
C GLY A 248 -7.31 29.21 12.40
N LEU A 249 -6.37 28.69 11.61
CA LEU A 249 -4.95 29.01 11.68
C LEU A 249 -4.66 30.42 11.12
N SER A 250 -3.55 31.03 11.54
CA SER A 250 -3.05 32.26 10.89
C SER A 250 -2.68 32.01 9.41
N PRO A 251 -2.51 33.06 8.58
CA PRO A 251 -2.09 32.87 7.20
C PRO A 251 -0.77 32.10 7.05
N GLU A 252 0.23 32.39 7.87
CA GLU A 252 1.54 31.74 7.85
C GLU A 252 1.45 30.26 8.28
N GLU A 253 0.70 29.98 9.34
CA GLU A 253 0.43 28.60 9.79
C GLU A 253 -0.38 27.81 8.77
N SER A 254 -1.35 28.46 8.10
CA SER A 254 -2.15 27.84 7.04
C SER A 254 -1.29 27.46 5.85
N GLU A 255 -0.36 28.33 5.44
CA GLU A 255 0.57 28.04 4.33
C GLU A 255 1.52 26.90 4.70
N ALA A 256 2.06 26.89 5.92
CA ALA A 256 2.94 25.82 6.40
C ALA A 256 2.21 24.47 6.46
N GLU A 257 0.98 24.45 7.00
CA GLU A 257 0.15 23.25 7.05
C GLU A 257 -0.25 22.77 5.64
N ALA A 258 -0.54 23.68 4.70
CA ALA A 258 -0.88 23.32 3.32
C ALA A 258 0.29 22.67 2.61
N LYS A 259 1.50 23.21 2.79
CA LYS A 259 2.73 22.62 2.26
C LYS A 259 2.99 21.23 2.85
N LYS A 260 2.78 21.06 4.16
CA LYS A 260 2.94 19.77 4.85
C LYS A 260 1.93 18.74 4.37
N GLU A 261 0.64 19.07 4.33
CA GLU A 261 -0.41 18.15 3.86
C GLU A 261 -0.24 17.81 2.37
N SER A 262 0.08 18.78 1.52
CA SER A 262 0.36 18.53 0.09
C SER A 262 1.57 17.61 -0.10
N LYS A 263 2.65 17.81 0.68
CA LYS A 263 3.80 16.90 0.68
C LYS A 263 3.40 15.48 1.10
N ASN A 264 2.55 15.34 2.12
CA ASN A 264 2.09 14.03 2.57
C ASN A 264 1.19 13.33 1.54
N ASN A 265 0.30 14.05 0.88
CA ASN A 265 -0.49 13.51 -0.23
C ASN A 265 0.41 13.07 -1.37
N TYR A 266 1.36 13.91 -1.75
CA TYR A 266 2.32 13.60 -2.79
C TYR A 266 3.10 12.31 -2.49
N LEU A 267 3.67 12.18 -1.29
CA LEU A 267 4.41 10.97 -0.88
C LEU A 267 3.51 9.72 -0.81
N HIS A 268 2.25 9.88 -0.40
CA HIS A 268 1.25 8.82 -0.39
C HIS A 268 0.95 8.32 -1.81
N GLU A 269 0.64 9.24 -2.73
CA GLU A 269 0.29 8.90 -4.12
C GLU A 269 1.50 8.42 -4.93
N GLU A 270 2.71 8.94 -4.67
CA GLU A 270 3.96 8.43 -5.24
C GLU A 270 4.18 6.96 -4.83
N GLN A 271 3.83 6.56 -3.59
CA GLN A 271 3.92 5.17 -3.17
C GLN A 271 2.97 4.26 -3.98
N HIS A 272 1.77 4.74 -4.31
CA HIS A 272 0.87 4.01 -5.22
C HIS A 272 1.42 3.90 -6.64
N ALA A 273 2.18 4.89 -7.10
CA ALA A 273 2.87 4.83 -8.40
C ALA A 273 4.01 3.79 -8.37
N VAL A 274 4.79 3.76 -7.28
CA VAL A 274 5.82 2.73 -7.05
C VAL A 274 5.19 1.34 -7.04
N PHE A 275 4.09 1.15 -6.29
CA PHE A 275 3.42 -0.13 -6.23
C PHE A 275 2.89 -0.57 -7.59
N ALA A 276 2.28 0.34 -8.36
CA ALA A 276 1.80 0.05 -9.71
C ALA A 276 2.94 -0.36 -10.67
N MET A 277 4.08 0.33 -10.62
CA MET A 277 5.27 -0.02 -11.41
C MET A 277 5.82 -1.42 -11.07
N LEU A 278 5.73 -1.82 -9.80
CA LEU A 278 6.26 -3.09 -9.33
C LEU A 278 5.29 -4.26 -9.44
N LYS A 279 3.99 -3.99 -9.62
CA LYS A 279 2.96 -5.01 -9.69
C LYS A 279 3.13 -5.88 -10.94
N GLU A 280 3.34 -7.17 -10.72
CA GLU A 280 3.24 -8.18 -11.76
C GLU A 280 1.76 -8.57 -11.89
N GLU A 281 1.14 -8.25 -13.03
CA GLU A 281 -0.29 -8.48 -13.24
C GLU A 281 -0.58 -9.97 -13.46
N GLU A 282 -1.00 -10.66 -12.40
CA GLU A 282 -1.86 -11.83 -12.53
C GLU A 282 -3.03 -11.69 -11.56
N ILE A 283 -4.21 -11.40 -12.10
CA ILE A 283 -5.48 -11.54 -11.40
C ILE A 283 -5.92 -12.99 -11.63
N PRO A 284 -5.89 -13.86 -10.60
CA PRO A 284 -6.39 -15.21 -10.77
C PRO A 284 -7.89 -15.11 -11.11
N ARG A 285 -8.29 -15.63 -12.26
CA ARG A 285 -9.71 -15.85 -12.53
C ARG A 285 -10.14 -17.04 -11.67
N SER A 286 -11.08 -16.84 -10.75
CA SER A 286 -11.59 -17.95 -9.95
C SER A 286 -12.25 -18.99 -10.85
N THR A 287 -11.94 -20.26 -10.62
CA THR A 287 -12.54 -21.39 -11.32
C THR A 287 -13.87 -21.83 -10.71
N HIS A 288 -14.24 -21.31 -9.54
CA HIS A 288 -15.38 -21.78 -8.75
C HIS A 288 -16.74 -21.19 -9.18
N LEU A 289 -16.78 -20.24 -10.12
CA LEU A 289 -18.03 -19.62 -10.54
C LEU A 289 -19.05 -20.63 -11.09
N ASN A 290 -18.57 -21.58 -11.90
CA ASN A 290 -19.43 -22.62 -12.47
C ASN A 290 -19.97 -23.56 -11.39
N GLU A 291 -19.16 -23.87 -10.37
CA GLU A 291 -19.57 -24.72 -9.24
C GLU A 291 -20.68 -24.06 -8.41
N ILE A 292 -20.65 -22.73 -8.24
CA ILE A 292 -21.74 -21.99 -7.57
C ILE A 292 -23.05 -22.13 -8.35
N VAL A 293 -22.98 -21.94 -9.67
CA VAL A 293 -24.16 -21.93 -10.55
C VAL A 293 -24.74 -23.34 -10.73
N SER A 294 -23.89 -24.37 -10.78
CA SER A 294 -24.34 -25.76 -10.98
C SER A 294 -24.64 -26.52 -9.68
N ALA A 295 -24.38 -25.94 -8.50
CA ALA A 295 -24.67 -26.60 -7.23
C ALA A 295 -26.19 -26.81 -7.05
N ASP A 296 -26.59 -28.05 -6.79
CA ASP A 296 -27.99 -28.42 -6.56
C ASP A 296 -28.42 -28.17 -5.11
N LYS A 297 -27.48 -28.26 -4.16
CA LYS A 297 -27.74 -28.06 -2.72
C LYS A 297 -27.20 -26.72 -2.24
N GLU A 298 -27.90 -26.13 -1.27
CA GLU A 298 -27.47 -24.88 -0.63
C GLU A 298 -26.05 -24.96 -0.07
N GLU A 299 -25.71 -26.08 0.59
CA GLU A 299 -24.40 -26.25 1.23
C GLU A 299 -23.26 -26.33 0.20
N GLU A 300 -23.47 -27.06 -0.90
CA GLU A 300 -22.51 -27.15 -2.01
C GLU A 300 -22.27 -25.76 -2.62
N ARG A 301 -23.35 -25.00 -2.81
CA ARG A 301 -23.28 -23.61 -3.31
C ARG A 301 -22.54 -22.69 -2.34
N TYR A 302 -22.81 -22.81 -1.05
CA TYR A 302 -22.13 -22.02 -0.02
C TYR A 302 -20.63 -22.27 0.00
N VAL A 303 -20.20 -23.53 -0.04
CA VAL A 303 -18.79 -23.90 -0.09
C VAL A 303 -18.12 -23.35 -1.36
N ALA A 304 -18.74 -23.54 -2.52
CA ALA A 304 -18.23 -23.00 -3.79
C ALA A 304 -18.16 -21.46 -3.76
N ALA A 305 -19.16 -20.78 -3.20
CA ALA A 305 -19.16 -19.33 -3.06
C ALA A 305 -18.05 -18.85 -2.12
N ARG A 306 -17.81 -19.53 -0.99
CA ARG A 306 -16.68 -19.19 -0.09
C ARG A 306 -15.35 -19.33 -0.80
N LEU A 307 -15.12 -20.41 -1.54
CA LEU A 307 -13.88 -20.61 -2.30
C LEU A 307 -13.71 -19.54 -3.37
N TYR A 308 -14.77 -19.23 -4.12
CA TYR A 308 -14.77 -18.15 -5.09
C TYR A 308 -14.35 -16.82 -4.45
N PHE A 309 -15.01 -16.35 -3.38
CA PHE A 309 -14.62 -15.09 -2.74
C PHE A 309 -13.22 -15.14 -2.11
N LYS A 310 -12.78 -16.31 -1.63
CA LYS A 310 -11.43 -16.50 -1.08
C LYS A 310 -10.35 -16.36 -2.16
N ASP A 311 -10.61 -16.74 -3.40
CA ASP A 311 -9.69 -16.51 -4.54
C ASP A 311 -9.49 -15.02 -4.83
N TYR A 312 -10.49 -14.18 -4.54
CA TYR A 312 -10.41 -12.72 -4.70
C TYR A 312 -9.82 -12.00 -3.48
N LEU A 313 -9.69 -12.67 -2.33
CA LEU A 313 -9.14 -12.07 -1.11
C LEU A 313 -7.70 -11.54 -1.27
N PRO A 314 -6.79 -12.18 -2.03
CA PRO A 314 -5.47 -11.62 -2.31
C PRO A 314 -5.51 -10.26 -3.01
N LEU A 315 -6.48 -10.02 -3.89
CA LEU A 315 -6.62 -8.73 -4.60
C LEU A 315 -7.06 -7.63 -3.65
N LEU A 316 -8.08 -7.92 -2.84
CA LEU A 316 -8.55 -7.01 -1.80
C LEU A 316 -7.45 -6.72 -0.76
N SER A 317 -6.71 -7.77 -0.38
CA SER A 317 -5.56 -7.64 0.53
C SER A 317 -4.41 -6.83 -0.08
N ALA A 318 -4.21 -6.90 -1.40
CA ALA A 318 -3.19 -6.12 -2.10
C ALA A 318 -3.55 -4.63 -2.14
N ALA A 319 -4.82 -4.28 -2.36
CA ALA A 319 -5.30 -2.89 -2.32
C ALA A 319 -5.10 -2.28 -0.93
N SER A 320 -5.53 -2.97 0.12
CA SER A 320 -5.31 -2.49 1.49
C SER A 320 -3.86 -2.44 1.91
N LYS A 321 -3.06 -3.41 1.45
CA LYS A 321 -1.60 -3.36 1.64
C LYS A 321 -1.03 -2.09 1.04
N ASP A 322 -1.42 -1.77 -0.19
CA ASP A 322 -0.95 -0.56 -0.88
C ASP A 322 -1.31 0.70 -0.09
N GLU A 323 -2.56 0.84 0.37
CA GLU A 323 -2.96 1.97 1.23
C GLU A 323 -2.17 2.06 2.54
N ILE A 324 -2.01 0.94 3.25
CA ILE A 324 -1.25 0.93 4.51
C ILE A 324 0.19 1.36 4.25
N LEU A 325 0.84 0.83 3.22
CA LEU A 325 2.21 1.20 2.86
C LEU A 325 2.33 2.65 2.40
N ALA A 326 1.34 3.16 1.66
CA ALA A 326 1.29 4.55 1.23
C ALA A 326 1.16 5.52 2.41
N ARG A 327 0.33 5.18 3.42
CA ARG A 327 0.27 5.94 4.67
C ARG A 327 1.55 5.88 5.50
N MET A 328 2.36 4.83 5.35
CA MET A 328 3.69 4.77 5.97
C MET A 328 4.75 5.63 5.26
N SER A 329 4.47 6.14 4.06
CA SER A 329 5.42 6.95 3.28
C SER A 329 5.37 8.46 3.60
N GLY A 330 4.28 8.93 4.21
CA GLY A 330 4.14 10.35 4.55
C GLY A 330 4.81 10.73 5.88
N GLU A 331 5.04 12.02 6.06
CA GLU A 331 5.51 12.63 7.30
C GLU A 331 4.32 12.97 8.19
N PHE A 332 3.60 11.93 8.60
CA PHE A 332 2.45 12.05 9.49
C PHE A 332 2.91 12.20 10.94
N SER A 333 2.19 13.01 11.71
CA SER A 333 2.33 12.91 13.17
C SER A 333 1.86 11.53 13.63
N GLU A 334 2.31 11.07 14.80
CA GLU A 334 1.82 9.81 15.38
C GLU A 334 0.30 9.74 15.41
N LYS A 335 -0.33 10.84 15.82
CA LYS A 335 -1.78 10.96 15.91
C LYS A 335 -2.44 10.82 14.54
N ASP A 336 -1.93 11.51 13.51
CA ASP A 336 -2.50 11.46 12.16
C ASP A 336 -2.30 10.07 11.54
N PHE A 337 -1.13 9.47 11.74
CA PHE A 337 -0.84 8.11 11.29
C PHE A 337 -1.80 7.10 11.93
N ARG A 338 -1.99 7.19 13.26
CA ARG A 338 -2.94 6.32 13.98
C ARG A 338 -4.38 6.53 13.51
N SER A 339 -4.80 7.79 13.37
CA SER A 339 -6.15 8.11 12.88
C SER A 339 -6.39 7.51 11.49
N GLY A 340 -5.45 7.71 10.56
CA GLY A 340 -5.54 7.13 9.21
C GLY A 340 -5.56 5.60 9.23
N MET A 341 -4.78 4.94 10.08
CA MET A 341 -4.83 3.49 10.23
C MET A 341 -6.16 3.00 10.82
N GLU A 342 -6.76 3.73 11.75
CA GLU A 342 -8.08 3.41 12.29
C GLU A 342 -9.19 3.64 11.26
N GLU A 343 -9.05 4.63 10.38
CA GLU A 343 -9.98 4.85 9.27
C GLU A 343 -9.97 3.69 8.27
N LEU A 344 -8.81 3.08 8.01
CA LEU A 344 -8.68 1.86 7.19
C LEU A 344 -9.37 0.63 7.81
N ARG A 345 -9.67 0.66 9.12
CA ARG A 345 -10.41 -0.40 9.83
C ARG A 345 -11.93 -0.21 9.75
N ARG A 346 -12.42 0.96 9.34
CA ARG A 346 -13.85 1.30 9.34
C ARG A 346 -14.47 1.09 7.96
N SER A 347 -15.75 0.74 7.92
CA SER A 347 -16.55 0.75 6.68
C SER A 347 -17.00 2.17 6.32
N PHE A 348 -17.43 2.40 5.06
CA PHE A 348 -17.80 3.73 4.57
C PHE A 348 -18.90 4.38 5.43
N GLY A 349 -19.94 3.60 5.78
CA GLY A 349 -21.04 4.05 6.63
C GLY A 349 -20.66 4.32 8.11
N LYS A 350 -19.43 4.01 8.51
CA LYS A 350 -18.88 4.28 9.85
C LYS A 350 -17.69 5.26 9.81
N GLY A 351 -17.54 6.00 8.69
CA GLY A 351 -16.48 6.99 8.53
C GLY A 351 -15.12 6.42 8.12
N GLY A 352 -15.08 5.25 7.48
CA GLY A 352 -13.88 4.75 6.80
C GLY A 352 -13.75 5.30 5.38
N PHE A 353 -12.55 5.73 4.99
CA PHE A 353 -12.30 6.32 3.67
C PHE A 353 -12.17 5.29 2.54
N TYR A 354 -11.78 4.06 2.87
CA TYR A 354 -11.51 3.00 1.88
C TYR A 354 -12.33 1.76 2.17
N ASP A 355 -13.61 1.78 1.80
CA ASP A 355 -14.43 0.57 1.83
C ASP A 355 -14.21 -0.25 0.55
N PHE A 356 -12.96 -0.70 0.35
CA PHE A 356 -12.64 -1.64 -0.72
C PHE A 356 -13.56 -2.86 -0.65
N ARG A 357 -13.97 -3.26 0.56
CA ARG A 357 -14.95 -4.32 0.80
C ARG A 357 -16.28 -4.01 0.12
N ALA A 358 -16.87 -2.84 0.33
CA ALA A 358 -18.17 -2.49 -0.24
C ALA A 358 -18.08 -2.34 -1.77
N THR A 359 -17.07 -1.66 -2.29
CA THR A 359 -16.97 -1.40 -3.74
C THR A 359 -16.54 -2.64 -4.51
N PHE A 360 -15.42 -3.28 -4.11
CA PHE A 360 -14.90 -4.48 -4.77
C PHE A 360 -15.74 -5.70 -4.46
N GLY A 361 -16.12 -5.88 -3.19
CA GLY A 361 -16.95 -7.01 -2.79
C GLY A 361 -18.30 -6.99 -3.48
N LYS A 362 -18.93 -5.83 -3.64
CA LYS A 362 -20.17 -5.69 -4.42
C LYS A 362 -19.94 -6.04 -5.89
N TYR A 363 -18.89 -5.52 -6.52
CA TYR A 363 -18.59 -5.83 -7.92
C TYR A 363 -18.42 -7.34 -8.16
N VAL A 364 -17.64 -8.01 -7.31
CA VAL A 364 -17.42 -9.47 -7.39
C VAL A 364 -18.71 -10.23 -7.07
N ALA A 365 -19.51 -9.77 -6.13
CA ALA A 365 -20.80 -10.40 -5.82
C ALA A 365 -21.83 -10.22 -6.93
N ASP A 366 -21.95 -9.03 -7.53
CA ASP A 366 -22.90 -8.73 -8.60
C ASP A 366 -22.69 -9.65 -9.81
N GLU A 367 -21.43 -10.03 -10.12
CA GLU A 367 -21.12 -11.03 -11.14
C GLU A 367 -21.78 -12.39 -10.86
N VAL A 368 -21.69 -12.87 -9.62
CA VAL A 368 -22.27 -14.15 -9.19
C VAL A 368 -23.79 -14.07 -9.08
N LEU A 369 -24.29 -12.99 -8.47
CA LEU A 369 -25.72 -12.76 -8.19
C LEU A 369 -26.55 -12.60 -9.46
N GLY A 370 -25.92 -12.16 -10.56
CA GLY A 370 -26.53 -12.13 -11.89
C GLY A 370 -26.70 -13.52 -12.53
N ARG A 371 -26.07 -14.57 -12.00
CA ARG A 371 -26.05 -15.92 -12.57
C ARG A 371 -26.77 -16.97 -11.72
N VAL A 372 -27.06 -16.67 -10.47
CA VAL A 372 -27.83 -17.55 -9.57
C VAL A 372 -29.29 -17.10 -9.46
N LYS A 373 -30.19 -18.02 -9.07
CA LYS A 373 -31.61 -17.70 -8.90
C LYS A 373 -31.83 -16.77 -7.69
N PRO A 374 -32.90 -15.95 -7.67
CA PRO A 374 -33.17 -15.02 -6.56
C PRO A 374 -33.16 -15.67 -5.17
N GLU A 375 -33.74 -16.86 -5.04
CA GLU A 375 -33.81 -17.62 -3.79
C GLU A 375 -32.44 -18.15 -3.30
N GLU A 376 -31.44 -18.20 -4.18
CA GLU A 376 -30.09 -18.70 -3.89
C GLU A 376 -29.13 -17.58 -3.48
N ARG A 377 -29.53 -16.31 -3.69
CA ARG A 377 -28.70 -15.13 -3.44
C ARG A 377 -28.29 -14.98 -1.98
N ALA A 378 -29.18 -15.33 -1.05
CA ALA A 378 -28.90 -15.23 0.38
C ALA A 378 -27.67 -16.07 0.79
N THR A 379 -27.52 -17.26 0.22
CA THR A 379 -26.39 -18.16 0.45
C THR A 379 -25.07 -17.58 -0.07
N VAL A 380 -25.10 -16.98 -1.27
CA VAL A 380 -23.93 -16.30 -1.86
C VAL A 380 -23.53 -15.08 -1.03
N LEU A 381 -24.50 -14.24 -0.65
CA LEU A 381 -24.26 -13.06 0.20
C LEU A 381 -23.75 -13.43 1.59
N ARG A 382 -24.19 -14.57 2.16
CA ARG A 382 -23.65 -15.10 3.42
C ARG A 382 -22.16 -15.40 3.29
N ALA A 383 -21.76 -16.14 2.25
CA ALA A 383 -20.35 -16.44 1.99
C ALA A 383 -19.51 -15.18 1.75
N GLN A 384 -20.04 -14.22 0.98
CA GLN A 384 -19.38 -12.94 0.74
C GLN A 384 -19.15 -12.16 2.04
N SER A 385 -20.18 -12.05 2.88
CA SER A 385 -20.11 -11.31 4.15
C SER A 385 -19.10 -11.92 5.11
N GLU A 386 -18.97 -13.24 5.15
CA GLU A 386 -17.97 -13.93 5.97
C GLU A 386 -16.55 -13.63 5.48
N ILE A 387 -16.29 -13.84 4.18
CA ILE A 387 -14.93 -13.73 3.62
C ILE A 387 -14.46 -12.27 3.53
N PHE A 388 -15.28 -11.37 3.01
CA PHE A 388 -14.92 -9.96 2.85
C PHE A 388 -15.26 -9.11 4.07
N GLY A 389 -16.02 -9.63 5.03
CA GLY A 389 -16.24 -8.99 6.32
C GLY A 389 -15.27 -9.47 7.38
N GLU A 390 -15.70 -10.44 8.18
CA GLU A 390 -15.00 -10.86 9.40
C GLU A 390 -13.56 -11.30 9.12
N ASP A 391 -13.34 -12.12 8.09
CA ASP A 391 -12.02 -12.65 7.75
C ASP A 391 -11.07 -11.57 7.25
N TYR A 392 -11.58 -10.63 6.46
CA TYR A 392 -10.83 -9.51 5.93
C TYR A 392 -10.50 -8.47 7.00
N GLU A 393 -11.49 -8.04 7.79
CA GLU A 393 -11.31 -7.08 8.89
C GLU A 393 -10.28 -7.58 9.90
N ARG A 394 -10.34 -8.88 10.27
CA ARG A 394 -9.35 -9.50 11.14
C ARG A 394 -7.94 -9.45 10.56
N LYS A 395 -7.79 -9.64 9.24
CA LYS A 395 -6.49 -9.57 8.55
C LYS A 395 -5.94 -8.14 8.51
N ILE A 396 -6.79 -7.15 8.24
CA ILE A 396 -6.41 -5.73 8.24
C ILE A 396 -5.99 -5.29 9.64
N LYS A 397 -6.78 -5.64 10.66
CA LYS A 397 -6.43 -5.37 12.06
C LYS A 397 -5.07 -5.96 12.41
N ALA A 398 -4.87 -7.25 12.14
CA ALA A 398 -3.61 -7.94 12.42
C ALA A 398 -2.41 -7.35 11.66
N ALA A 399 -2.62 -6.86 10.43
CA ALA A 399 -1.58 -6.21 9.65
C ALA A 399 -1.18 -4.85 10.25
N ILE A 400 -2.15 -4.04 10.66
CA ILE A 400 -1.90 -2.75 11.33
C ILE A 400 -1.24 -2.98 12.70
N ASP A 401 -1.70 -3.97 13.47
CA ASP A 401 -1.09 -4.32 14.76
C ASP A 401 0.38 -4.74 14.56
N ALA A 402 0.70 -5.46 13.47
CA ALA A 402 2.07 -5.82 13.11
C ALA A 402 2.95 -4.61 12.77
N VAL A 403 2.39 -3.57 12.13
CA VAL A 403 3.10 -2.30 11.91
C VAL A 403 3.45 -1.66 13.25
N TYR A 404 2.49 -1.55 14.17
CA TYR A 404 2.76 -1.00 15.51
C TYR A 404 3.76 -1.83 16.32
N GLU A 405 3.77 -3.16 16.17
CA GLU A 405 4.76 -4.03 16.83
C GLU A 405 6.18 -3.77 16.30
N LEU A 406 6.36 -3.50 15.00
CA LEU A 406 7.66 -3.07 14.45
C LEU A 406 8.08 -1.70 14.99
N LEU A 407 7.17 -0.73 15.01
CA LEU A 407 7.47 0.61 15.53
C LEU A 407 7.84 0.55 17.02
N GLY A 408 7.08 -0.20 17.83
CA GLY A 408 7.38 -0.43 19.24
C GLY A 408 8.67 -1.21 19.49
N ALA A 409 9.19 -1.93 18.49
CA ALA A 409 10.50 -2.57 18.53
C ALA A 409 11.66 -1.63 18.14
N GLY A 410 11.38 -0.36 17.83
CA GLY A 410 12.36 0.68 17.51
C GLY A 410 12.67 0.83 16.02
N TYR A 411 11.95 0.15 15.13
CA TYR A 411 12.12 0.36 13.69
C TYR A 411 11.43 1.66 13.26
N GLY A 412 12.08 2.45 12.40
CA GLY A 412 11.45 3.62 11.78
C GLY A 412 10.39 3.23 10.73
N LEU A 413 9.46 4.14 10.41
CA LEU A 413 8.39 3.91 9.42
C LEU A 413 8.91 3.39 8.08
N GLY A 414 9.99 3.99 7.57
CA GLY A 414 10.62 3.55 6.31
C GLY A 414 11.15 2.11 6.36
N GLN A 415 11.77 1.72 7.47
CA GLN A 415 12.27 0.35 7.68
C GLN A 415 11.11 -0.64 7.80
N ALA A 416 10.10 -0.31 8.62
CA ALA A 416 8.91 -1.14 8.78
C ALA A 416 8.20 -1.36 7.44
N ARG A 417 8.05 -0.29 6.64
CA ARG A 417 7.48 -0.36 5.29
C ARG A 417 8.25 -1.32 4.40
N ALA A 418 9.58 -1.16 4.33
CA ALA A 418 10.45 -1.99 3.50
C ALA A 418 10.43 -3.48 3.92
N MET A 419 10.36 -3.76 5.22
CA MET A 419 10.20 -5.13 5.73
C MET A 419 8.90 -5.79 5.28
N LEU A 420 7.82 -5.01 5.14
CA LEU A 420 6.48 -5.50 4.87
C LEU A 420 6.09 -5.43 3.37
N GLN A 421 6.71 -4.56 2.58
CA GLN A 421 6.38 -4.33 1.17
C GLN A 421 6.52 -5.60 0.30
N GLY A 422 7.46 -6.49 0.63
CA GLY A 422 7.62 -7.78 -0.07
C GLY A 422 6.67 -8.88 0.41
N VAL A 423 5.93 -8.67 1.51
CA VAL A 423 5.22 -9.73 2.23
C VAL A 423 3.71 -9.61 1.98
N PRO A 424 2.98 -10.69 1.69
CA PRO A 424 1.53 -10.64 1.59
C PRO A 424 0.91 -10.17 2.92
N LEU A 425 -0.11 -9.31 2.85
CA LEU A 425 -0.74 -8.67 4.01
C LEU A 425 -1.11 -9.67 5.12
N TRP A 426 -1.73 -10.79 4.76
CA TRP A 426 -2.17 -11.82 5.71
C TRP A 426 -1.02 -12.59 6.39
N LYS A 427 0.24 -12.36 6.00
CA LYS A 427 1.43 -12.93 6.62
C LYS A 427 2.17 -11.93 7.51
N TRP A 428 1.80 -10.64 7.52
CA TRP A 428 2.53 -9.60 8.25
C TRP A 428 2.69 -9.88 9.74
N ALA A 429 1.61 -10.20 10.45
CA ALA A 429 1.70 -10.52 11.89
C ALA A 429 2.66 -11.68 12.18
N ARG A 430 2.66 -12.72 11.33
CA ARG A 430 3.60 -13.83 11.47
C ARG A 430 5.03 -13.40 11.15
N GLU A 431 5.22 -12.64 10.09
CA GLU A 431 6.53 -12.11 9.70
C GLU A 431 7.14 -11.27 10.81
N VAL A 432 6.38 -10.31 11.34
CA VAL A 432 6.81 -9.44 12.44
C VAL A 432 7.12 -10.24 13.70
N SER A 433 6.32 -11.27 14.01
CA SER A 433 6.63 -12.16 15.14
C SER A 433 7.99 -12.87 14.99
N HIS A 434 8.47 -13.09 13.77
CA HIS A 434 9.80 -13.65 13.53
C HIS A 434 10.92 -12.60 13.64
N LEU A 435 10.61 -11.34 13.34
CA LEU A 435 11.57 -10.23 13.39
C LEU A 435 11.76 -9.70 14.82
N VAL A 436 10.66 -9.50 15.56
CA VAL A 436 10.66 -8.80 16.86
C VAL A 436 10.93 -9.75 18.03
N ARG A 437 10.39 -10.98 17.99
CA ARG A 437 10.58 -11.92 19.12
C ARG A 437 11.99 -12.50 19.06
N LYS A 438 12.85 -12.04 19.96
CA LYS A 438 14.15 -12.70 20.21
C LYS A 438 13.89 -14.17 20.48
N ALA A 439 14.69 -15.05 19.86
CA ALA A 439 14.69 -16.46 20.24
C ALA A 439 15.02 -16.52 21.74
N ALA A 440 14.03 -16.92 22.54
CA ALA A 440 14.16 -17.07 23.98
C ALA A 440 15.00 -18.29 24.32
#